data_AF-A0A1F6BIZ5-F1
#
_entry.id   AF-A0A1F6BIZ5-F1
#
_cell.length_a   1.000
_cell.length_b   1.000
_cell.length_c   1.000
_cell.angle_alpha   90.00
_cell.angle_beta   90.00
_cell.angle_gamma   90.00
#
_symmetry.space_group_name_H-M   'P 1'
#
loop_
_entity.id
_entity.type
_entity.pdbx_description
1 polymer ?
#
loop_
_entity_poly.entity_id
_entity_poly.type
_entity_poly.pdbx_seq_one_letter_code
_entity_poly.pdbx_strand_id
1 'polypeptide(L)'
;MRKWLLPVFFFLILCLPAPLSASYATVVIPLRAREYWQDFAKPKLLLDYLKKENLPATVLLTYAGLEDREVTAYLEESPNFELGIFLEVDEKLATDSLVSYNFGNFDRAQANQILFSGYPIEGRIRMIDRIMAQFNKVFGFKPESAGSWYIDGISIKYLAEKFEIKNLMDVADQFETDTYGVWGKPWGVPYFPSKYNPLLPADSGEESLGLVTIQWAARDPLRGYGLTADSSTYSLQANDYLSHHKLGTAYFSHLLTSYLDGENSARQVTVGLEAGQEGASFFGEFQKQVADLKKRQQENNLFFTSMSEYGNIFRKANPQFSEVTEIHASDYSDKTKEGWWFNFPAYRVYFELSEGKLAIRDLRLYRPFLFNDMVQADRQPVLKRIIPGCIDDLSENNAMRISDNIEKISLKKEAGNFILEPERKGRLKDKIIIRPDSISFNSREIFQTGSQSLPLAKGIFYDIYLDYQTGKKSDLKPSIVFSQLAAVKYLGLAVNSGRFIGFKSAYPYFGSVSFPFQVLSKFKGMSLNKFIDVFLTNLVNSNIHCKINSRL
;
A
#
# COMPACT_ATOMS: atom_id res chain seq x y z
N MET A 1 -60.47 -10.39 -30.43
CA MET A 1 -59.15 -11.04 -30.59
C MET A 1 -58.36 -10.82 -29.30
N ARG A 2 -58.12 -11.90 -28.55
CA ARG A 2 -57.44 -11.93 -27.24
C ARG A 2 -55.95 -11.61 -27.42
N LYS A 3 -55.44 -10.53 -26.82
CA LYS A 3 -54.00 -10.31 -26.64
C LYS A 3 -53.58 -10.96 -25.33
N TRP A 4 -52.66 -11.91 -25.42
CA TRP A 4 -52.02 -12.57 -24.30
C TRP A 4 -50.99 -11.62 -23.67
N LEU A 5 -51.10 -11.39 -22.36
CA LEU A 5 -50.04 -10.81 -21.53
C LEU A 5 -49.15 -11.97 -21.06
N LEU A 6 -47.91 -12.02 -21.53
CA LEU A 6 -46.88 -12.86 -20.91
C LEU A 6 -46.48 -12.23 -19.56
N PRO A 7 -46.39 -12.99 -18.46
CA PRO A 7 -45.79 -12.50 -17.24
C PRO A 7 -44.26 -12.48 -17.42
N VAL A 8 -43.67 -11.29 -17.35
CA VAL A 8 -42.23 -11.12 -17.18
C VAL A 8 -41.90 -11.59 -15.76
N PHE A 9 -41.29 -12.78 -15.64
CA PHE A 9 -40.66 -13.21 -14.41
C PHE A 9 -39.43 -12.33 -14.15
N PHE A 10 -39.61 -11.33 -13.29
CA PHE A 10 -38.49 -10.63 -12.68
C PHE A 10 -37.79 -11.63 -11.75
N PHE A 11 -36.65 -12.17 -12.17
CA PHE A 11 -35.72 -12.82 -11.24
C PHE A 11 -35.19 -11.71 -10.32
N LEU A 12 -35.85 -11.52 -9.17
CA LEU A 12 -35.21 -10.85 -8.04
C LEU A 12 -34.02 -11.73 -7.64
N ILE A 13 -32.83 -11.35 -8.07
CA ILE A 13 -31.61 -11.78 -7.39
C ILE A 13 -31.68 -11.14 -6.00
N LEU A 14 -32.16 -11.92 -5.03
CA LEU A 14 -31.98 -11.62 -3.62
C LEU A 14 -30.47 -11.59 -3.38
N CYS A 15 -29.88 -10.39 -3.42
CA CYS A 15 -28.59 -10.14 -2.77
C CYS A 15 -28.79 -10.41 -1.27
N LEU A 16 -28.60 -11.67 -0.88
CA LEU A 16 -28.43 -12.00 0.53
C LEU A 16 -27.30 -11.11 1.06
N PRO A 17 -27.47 -10.45 2.21
CA PRO A 17 -26.36 -9.73 2.83
C PRO A 17 -25.20 -10.71 3.00
N ALA A 18 -24.02 -10.33 2.52
CA ALA A 18 -22.83 -11.14 2.71
C ALA A 18 -22.70 -11.50 4.20
N PRO A 19 -22.53 -12.78 4.55
CA PRO A 19 -22.47 -13.18 5.94
C PRO A 19 -21.30 -12.48 6.63
N LEU A 20 -21.53 -12.05 7.88
CA LEU A 20 -20.49 -11.52 8.75
C LEU A 20 -19.38 -12.60 8.85
N SER A 21 -18.14 -12.25 8.51
CA SER A 21 -16.98 -13.15 8.36
C SER A 21 -17.01 -14.08 7.12
N ALA A 22 -16.80 -13.51 5.94
CA ALA A 22 -16.47 -14.26 4.71
C ALA A 22 -15.01 -14.05 4.30
N SER A 23 -14.56 -14.84 3.31
CA SER A 23 -13.21 -14.77 2.75
C SER A 23 -13.24 -14.26 1.32
N TYR A 24 -12.27 -13.43 0.96
CA TYR A 24 -12.24 -12.72 -0.32
C TYR A 24 -10.89 -12.89 -1.01
N ALA A 25 -10.93 -13.17 -2.31
CA ALA A 25 -9.77 -13.12 -3.19
C ALA A 25 -9.91 -11.92 -4.13
N THR A 26 -9.15 -10.87 -3.87
CA THR A 26 -9.17 -9.67 -4.71
C THR A 26 -8.21 -9.84 -5.86
N VAL A 27 -8.74 -9.91 -7.08
CA VAL A 27 -7.92 -10.14 -8.28
C VAL A 27 -7.48 -8.80 -8.87
N VAL A 28 -6.16 -8.57 -8.93
CA VAL A 28 -5.60 -7.30 -9.42
C VAL A 28 -4.53 -7.54 -10.45
N ILE A 29 -4.63 -6.88 -11.60
CA ILE A 29 -3.63 -6.90 -12.68
C ILE A 29 -3.06 -5.49 -12.85
N PRO A 30 -1.90 -5.17 -12.22
CA PRO A 30 -1.15 -4.00 -12.61
C PRO A 30 -0.60 -4.20 -14.03
N LEU A 31 -1.10 -3.40 -14.98
CA LEU A 31 -0.70 -3.44 -16.38
C LEU A 31 0.29 -2.30 -16.64
N ARG A 32 1.57 -2.65 -16.70
CA ARG A 32 2.64 -1.72 -17.03
C ARG A 32 2.62 -1.33 -18.51
N ALA A 33 3.41 -0.31 -18.84
CA ALA A 33 3.50 0.24 -20.18
C ALA A 33 4.00 -0.78 -21.21
N ARG A 34 3.67 -0.55 -22.50
CA ARG A 34 4.08 -1.41 -23.62
C ARG A 34 5.57 -1.69 -23.69
N GLU A 35 6.42 -0.79 -23.20
CA GLU A 35 7.87 -1.01 -23.16
C GLU A 35 8.30 -2.25 -22.36
N TYR A 36 7.48 -2.75 -21.44
CA TYR A 36 7.81 -3.92 -20.62
C TYR A 36 7.47 -5.24 -21.31
N TRP A 37 6.34 -5.30 -22.02
CA TRP A 37 5.87 -6.54 -22.67
C TRP A 37 6.05 -6.55 -24.19
N GLN A 38 6.24 -5.39 -24.82
CA GLN A 38 6.43 -5.12 -26.26
C GLN A 38 5.23 -5.48 -27.15
N ASP A 39 4.71 -6.69 -27.00
CA ASP A 39 3.56 -7.26 -27.71
C ASP A 39 2.37 -7.46 -26.77
N PHE A 40 1.21 -6.88 -27.11
CA PHE A 40 0.01 -6.90 -26.29
C PHE A 40 -0.55 -8.32 -26.15
N ALA A 41 -0.21 -9.25 -27.03
CA ALA A 41 -0.57 -10.66 -26.89
C ALA A 41 -0.13 -11.27 -25.54
N LYS A 42 0.98 -10.79 -24.96
CA LYS A 42 1.50 -11.28 -23.67
C LYS A 42 0.56 -10.94 -22.50
N PRO A 43 0.27 -9.66 -22.18
CA PRO A 43 -0.70 -9.34 -21.13
C PRO A 43 -2.12 -9.76 -21.51
N LYS A 44 -2.49 -9.75 -22.80
CA LYS A 44 -3.82 -10.19 -23.26
C LYS A 44 -4.11 -11.65 -22.91
N LEU A 45 -3.12 -12.53 -22.87
CA LEU A 45 -3.28 -13.93 -22.42
C LEU A 45 -3.89 -14.02 -21.01
N LEU A 46 -3.39 -13.19 -20.09
CA LEU A 46 -3.88 -13.13 -18.72
C LEU A 46 -5.31 -12.58 -18.67
N LEU A 47 -5.57 -11.50 -19.40
CA LEU A 47 -6.90 -10.88 -19.45
C LEU A 47 -7.95 -11.80 -20.09
N ASP A 48 -7.62 -12.48 -21.18
CA ASP A 48 -8.51 -13.45 -21.84
C ASP A 48 -8.84 -14.61 -20.91
N TYR A 49 -7.88 -15.07 -20.11
CA TYR A 49 -8.13 -16.10 -19.09
C TYR A 49 -9.10 -15.63 -18.02
N LEU A 50 -8.90 -14.43 -17.45
CA LEU A 50 -9.82 -13.86 -16.47
C LEU A 50 -11.25 -13.71 -17.01
N LYS A 51 -11.39 -13.27 -18.27
CA LYS A 51 -12.69 -13.22 -18.97
C LYS A 51 -13.32 -14.61 -19.09
N LYS A 52 -12.54 -15.59 -19.57
CA LYS A 52 -13.00 -16.97 -19.74
C LYS A 52 -13.49 -17.57 -18.43
N GLU A 53 -12.77 -17.30 -17.34
CA GLU A 53 -13.10 -17.80 -16.01
C GLU A 53 -14.19 -16.99 -15.29
N ASN A 54 -14.66 -15.90 -15.92
CA ASN A 54 -15.64 -14.92 -15.41
C ASN A 54 -15.29 -14.40 -14.01
N LEU A 55 -14.01 -14.04 -13.81
CA LEU A 55 -13.54 -13.52 -12.54
C LEU A 55 -13.69 -11.99 -12.48
N PRO A 56 -14.29 -11.43 -11.42
CA PRO A 56 -14.19 -10.01 -11.16
C PRO A 56 -12.73 -9.68 -10.88
N ALA A 57 -12.19 -8.71 -11.62
CA ALA A 57 -10.80 -8.31 -11.52
C ALA A 57 -10.65 -6.81 -11.74
N THR A 58 -9.63 -6.23 -11.12
CA THR A 58 -9.23 -4.84 -11.33
C THR A 58 -7.99 -4.79 -12.21
N VAL A 59 -8.08 -4.09 -13.35
CA VAL A 59 -6.93 -3.79 -14.20
C VAL A 59 -6.46 -2.38 -13.90
N LEU A 60 -5.26 -2.24 -13.34
CA LEU A 60 -4.66 -0.94 -13.01
C LEU A 60 -3.75 -0.50 -14.17
N LEU A 61 -4.03 0.66 -14.76
CA LEU A 61 -3.32 1.16 -15.93
C LEU A 61 -2.33 2.27 -15.57
N THR A 62 -1.10 2.18 -16.06
CA THR A 62 -0.17 3.32 -16.04
C THR A 62 -0.63 4.43 -16.99
N TYR A 63 -0.05 5.63 -16.87
CA TYR A 63 -0.35 6.73 -17.78
C TYR A 63 -0.08 6.37 -19.25
N ALA A 64 1.07 5.76 -19.55
CA ALA A 64 1.34 5.26 -20.89
C ALA A 64 0.33 4.19 -21.36
N GLY A 65 -0.16 3.34 -20.45
CA GLY A 65 -1.24 2.38 -20.74
C GLY A 65 -2.55 3.06 -21.15
N LEU A 66 -2.87 4.22 -20.58
CA LEU A 66 -4.04 5.03 -20.96
C LEU A 66 -3.90 5.72 -22.33
N GLU A 67 -2.70 5.76 -22.90
CA GLU A 67 -2.46 6.32 -24.25
C GLU A 67 -2.31 5.24 -25.32
N ASP A 68 -2.27 3.97 -24.91
CA ASP A 68 -2.17 2.84 -25.80
C ASP A 68 -3.55 2.46 -26.35
N ARG A 69 -3.79 2.75 -27.62
CA ARG A 69 -5.08 2.51 -28.28
C ARG A 69 -5.48 1.04 -28.37
N GLU A 70 -4.52 0.14 -28.50
CA GLU A 70 -4.81 -1.29 -28.60
C GLU A 70 -5.27 -1.82 -27.23
N VAL A 71 -4.58 -1.42 -26.16
CA VAL A 71 -4.92 -1.77 -24.78
C VAL A 71 -6.29 -1.19 -24.40
N THR A 72 -6.49 0.11 -24.63
CA THR A 72 -7.72 0.82 -24.24
C THR A 72 -8.93 0.30 -24.99
N ALA A 73 -8.84 0.07 -26.32
CA ALA A 73 -9.93 -0.52 -27.09
C ALA A 73 -10.31 -1.93 -26.59
N TYR A 74 -9.32 -2.77 -26.27
CA TYR A 74 -9.59 -4.09 -25.70
C TYR A 74 -10.33 -3.98 -24.36
N LEU A 75 -9.93 -3.05 -23.48
CA LEU A 75 -10.54 -2.89 -22.16
C LEU A 75 -11.93 -2.26 -22.21
N GLU A 76 -12.22 -1.38 -23.15
CA GLU A 76 -13.58 -0.86 -23.41
C GLU A 76 -14.56 -1.98 -23.79
N GLU A 77 -14.08 -2.99 -24.53
CA GLU A 77 -14.85 -4.21 -24.86
C GLU A 77 -14.90 -5.23 -23.71
N SER A 78 -14.36 -4.89 -22.53
CA SER A 78 -14.21 -5.77 -21.36
C SER A 78 -14.96 -5.27 -20.13
N PRO A 79 -16.31 -5.14 -20.17
CA PRO A 79 -17.07 -4.48 -19.09
C PRO A 79 -17.03 -5.23 -17.74
N ASN A 80 -16.52 -6.47 -17.71
CA ASN A 80 -16.40 -7.26 -16.48
C ASN A 80 -15.20 -6.86 -15.62
N PHE A 81 -14.29 -6.02 -16.13
CA PHE A 81 -13.16 -5.53 -15.36
C PHE A 81 -13.46 -4.18 -14.73
N GLU A 82 -13.10 -4.04 -13.45
CA GLU A 82 -12.88 -2.72 -12.89
C GLU A 82 -11.61 -2.13 -13.51
N LEU A 83 -11.70 -0.90 -14.01
CA LEU A 83 -10.53 -0.17 -14.51
C LEU A 83 -10.08 0.85 -13.46
N GLY A 84 -8.79 0.79 -13.12
CA GLY A 84 -8.16 1.69 -12.16
C GLY A 84 -6.82 2.21 -12.66
N ILE A 85 -6.10 2.90 -11.78
CA ILE A 85 -4.81 3.55 -12.12
C ILE A 85 -3.66 2.84 -11.43
N PHE A 86 -2.59 2.56 -12.18
CA PHE A 86 -1.30 2.16 -11.63
C PHE A 86 -0.37 3.37 -11.61
N LEU A 87 -0.07 3.87 -10.41
CA LEU A 87 0.69 5.10 -10.17
C LEU A 87 2.18 4.79 -10.23
N GLU A 88 2.70 4.75 -11.45
CA GLU A 88 4.13 4.75 -11.75
C GLU A 88 4.45 5.99 -12.60
N VAL A 89 5.58 6.62 -12.31
CA VAL A 89 6.04 7.79 -13.06
C VAL A 89 6.93 7.34 -14.21
N ASP A 90 6.44 7.56 -15.43
CA ASP A 90 7.23 7.47 -16.65
C ASP A 90 7.62 8.87 -17.18
N GLU A 91 8.56 8.91 -18.12
CA GLU A 91 9.03 10.16 -18.72
C GLU A 91 7.91 10.96 -19.39
N LYS A 92 6.93 10.25 -19.95
CA LYS A 92 5.83 10.85 -20.69
C LYS A 92 4.85 11.55 -19.75
N LEU A 93 4.43 10.88 -18.69
CA LEU A 93 3.61 11.45 -17.62
C LEU A 93 4.29 12.70 -17.04
N ALA A 94 5.57 12.60 -16.71
CA ALA A 94 6.32 13.72 -16.15
C ALA A 94 6.33 14.90 -17.15
N THR A 95 6.57 14.65 -18.42
CA THR A 95 6.58 15.68 -19.48
C THR A 95 5.21 16.32 -19.69
N ASP A 96 4.16 15.52 -19.84
CA ASP A 96 2.79 16.01 -20.07
C ASP A 96 2.22 16.74 -18.84
N SER A 97 2.78 16.49 -17.67
CA SER A 97 2.42 17.13 -16.38
C SER A 97 3.32 18.30 -16.02
N LEU A 98 4.30 18.64 -16.87
CA LEU A 98 5.28 19.69 -16.59
C LEU A 98 5.98 19.43 -15.24
N VAL A 99 6.49 18.20 -15.08
CA VAL A 99 7.31 17.75 -13.95
C VAL A 99 8.66 17.27 -14.48
N SER A 100 9.74 17.74 -13.84
CA SER A 100 11.08 17.30 -14.23
C SER A 100 11.18 15.80 -14.02
N TYR A 101 11.38 15.03 -15.09
CA TYR A 101 11.61 13.60 -14.96
C TYR A 101 13.00 13.38 -14.35
N ASN A 102 13.09 12.46 -13.38
CA ASN A 102 14.33 12.18 -12.66
C ASN A 102 15.22 11.29 -13.52
N PHE A 103 15.83 11.89 -14.55
CA PHE A 103 16.71 11.21 -15.50
C PHE A 103 18.10 10.97 -14.89
N GLY A 104 18.64 9.75 -14.97
CA GLY A 104 20.00 9.41 -14.53
C GLY A 104 20.47 8.01 -14.95
N ASN A 105 21.72 7.65 -14.66
CA ASN A 105 22.36 6.34 -14.92
C ASN A 105 21.81 5.19 -14.05
N PHE A 106 20.60 5.36 -13.54
CA PHE A 106 20.02 4.48 -12.54
C PHE A 106 18.87 3.71 -13.17
N ASP A 107 18.61 2.52 -12.63
CA ASP A 107 17.47 1.69 -13.02
C ASP A 107 16.17 2.48 -12.86
N ARG A 108 15.30 2.44 -13.88
CA ARG A 108 13.98 3.08 -13.85
C ARG A 108 13.13 2.58 -12.70
N ALA A 109 13.36 1.34 -12.24
CA ALA A 109 12.66 0.75 -11.11
C ALA A 109 13.05 1.36 -9.74
N GLN A 110 14.02 2.26 -9.67
CA GLN A 110 14.40 2.89 -8.39
C GLN A 110 13.31 3.82 -7.86
N ALA A 111 13.16 3.80 -6.53
CA ALA A 111 12.12 4.52 -5.81
C ALA A 111 12.02 6.02 -6.13
N ASN A 112 13.15 6.72 -6.22
CA ASN A 112 13.16 8.15 -6.54
C ASN A 112 12.73 8.48 -7.97
N GLN A 113 12.64 7.49 -8.88
CA GLN A 113 12.23 7.69 -10.26
C GLN A 113 10.80 7.24 -10.52
N ILE A 114 10.45 6.03 -10.08
CA ILE A 114 9.16 5.41 -10.41
C ILE A 114 8.03 5.82 -9.47
N LEU A 115 8.34 6.16 -8.22
CA LEU A 115 7.33 6.53 -7.22
C LEU A 115 7.08 8.04 -7.20
N PHE A 116 5.83 8.41 -6.90
CA PHE A 116 5.42 9.81 -6.77
C PHE A 116 6.17 10.53 -5.63
N SER A 117 6.50 9.81 -4.55
CA SER A 117 7.30 10.32 -3.43
C SER A 117 8.66 10.90 -3.89
N GLY A 118 9.20 10.40 -5.00
CA GLY A 118 10.40 10.88 -5.67
C GLY A 118 10.34 12.29 -6.24
N TYR A 119 9.14 12.86 -6.38
CA TYR A 119 8.89 14.14 -7.04
C TYR A 119 8.39 15.20 -6.05
N PRO A 120 8.56 16.51 -6.37
CA PRO A 120 7.99 17.59 -5.57
C PRO A 120 6.47 17.48 -5.46
N ILE A 121 5.90 17.88 -4.31
CA ILE A 121 4.46 17.80 -4.03
C ILE A 121 3.63 18.41 -5.16
N GLU A 122 3.96 19.63 -5.62
CA GLU A 122 3.19 20.26 -6.70
C GLU A 122 3.27 19.48 -8.01
N GLY A 123 4.38 18.76 -8.23
CA GLY A 123 4.54 17.86 -9.36
C GLY A 123 3.65 16.62 -9.24
N ARG A 124 3.58 16.00 -8.06
CA ARG A 124 2.68 14.87 -7.77
C ARG A 124 1.23 15.23 -8.09
N ILE A 125 0.78 16.38 -7.60
CA ILE A 125 -0.57 16.92 -7.82
C ILE A 125 -0.88 17.10 -9.31
N ARG A 126 0.06 17.67 -10.09
CA ARG A 126 -0.12 17.83 -11.55
C ARG A 126 -0.13 16.49 -12.29
N MET A 127 0.70 15.54 -11.88
CA MET A 127 0.71 14.20 -12.48
C MET A 127 -0.59 13.46 -12.20
N ILE A 128 -1.12 13.54 -10.98
CA ILE A 128 -2.44 12.97 -10.66
C ILE A 128 -3.52 13.62 -11.52
N ASP A 129 -3.56 14.96 -11.59
CA ASP A 129 -4.53 15.67 -12.44
C ASP A 129 -4.46 15.23 -13.91
N ARG A 130 -3.24 15.05 -14.44
CA ARG A 130 -3.01 14.60 -15.82
C ARG A 130 -3.54 13.18 -16.03
N ILE A 131 -3.22 12.25 -15.13
CA ILE A 131 -3.69 10.86 -15.21
C ILE A 131 -5.21 10.81 -15.16
N MET A 132 -5.82 11.46 -14.18
CA MET A 132 -7.28 11.41 -13.99
C MET A 132 -8.02 12.04 -15.18
N ALA A 133 -7.50 13.13 -15.74
CA ALA A 133 -8.06 13.75 -16.93
C ALA A 133 -7.95 12.83 -18.16
N GLN A 134 -6.81 12.15 -18.34
CA GLN A 134 -6.61 11.21 -19.43
C GLN A 134 -7.49 9.97 -19.27
N PHE A 135 -7.60 9.42 -18.05
CA PHE A 135 -8.49 8.29 -17.75
C PHE A 135 -9.95 8.62 -18.12
N ASN A 136 -10.47 9.75 -17.64
CA ASN A 136 -11.84 10.17 -17.94
C ASN A 136 -12.05 10.47 -19.43
N LYS A 137 -11.03 10.95 -20.13
CA LYS A 137 -11.09 11.18 -21.59
C LYS A 137 -11.19 9.87 -22.37
N VAL A 138 -10.49 8.82 -21.93
CA VAL A 138 -10.50 7.50 -22.59
C VAL A 138 -11.81 6.78 -22.28
N PHE A 139 -12.09 6.54 -21.00
CA PHE A 139 -13.19 5.64 -20.61
C PHE A 139 -14.53 6.36 -20.34
N GLY A 140 -14.54 7.69 -20.26
CA GLY A 140 -15.76 8.47 -20.01
C GLY A 140 -16.26 8.46 -18.57
N PHE A 141 -15.53 7.85 -17.63
CA PHE A 141 -15.83 7.81 -16.20
C PHE A 141 -14.58 8.00 -15.33
N LYS A 142 -14.76 8.15 -14.01
CA LYS A 142 -13.66 8.22 -13.04
C LYS A 142 -13.38 6.85 -12.44
N PRO A 143 -12.11 6.45 -12.24
CA PRO A 143 -11.78 5.22 -11.53
C PRO A 143 -12.16 5.33 -10.06
N GLU A 144 -12.46 4.20 -9.41
CA GLU A 144 -12.63 4.13 -7.95
C GLU A 144 -11.38 3.63 -7.22
N SER A 145 -10.43 3.04 -7.96
CA SER A 145 -9.26 2.37 -7.40
C SER A 145 -7.95 2.82 -8.05
N ALA A 146 -6.90 2.88 -7.23
CA ALA A 146 -5.53 3.11 -7.68
C ALA A 146 -4.56 2.16 -6.96
N GLY A 147 -3.37 1.96 -7.49
CA GLY A 147 -2.33 1.19 -6.82
C GLY A 147 -0.93 1.62 -7.20
N SER A 148 0.05 1.28 -6.38
CA SER A 148 1.49 1.43 -6.62
C SER A 148 2.24 0.53 -5.66
N TRP A 149 3.54 0.34 -5.85
CA TRP A 149 4.39 -0.27 -4.84
C TRP A 149 4.41 0.58 -3.55
N TYR A 150 4.36 1.92 -3.66
CA TYR A 150 4.16 2.81 -2.51
C TYR A 150 3.49 4.12 -2.96
N ILE A 151 2.52 4.61 -2.18
CA ILE A 151 1.84 5.88 -2.42
C ILE A 151 2.01 6.78 -1.19
N ASP A 152 2.54 7.99 -1.39
CA ASP A 152 2.72 8.95 -0.31
C ASP A 152 1.38 9.55 0.17
N GLY A 153 1.32 9.99 1.42
CA GLY A 153 0.08 10.48 2.03
C GLY A 153 -0.51 11.73 1.36
N ILE A 154 0.32 12.60 0.77
CA ILE A 154 -0.17 13.78 0.03
C ILE A 154 -0.90 13.34 -1.24
N SER A 155 -0.31 12.42 -2.00
CA SER A 155 -0.94 11.83 -3.18
C SER A 155 -2.24 11.11 -2.81
N ILE A 156 -2.25 10.33 -1.71
CA ILE A 156 -3.43 9.62 -1.21
C ILE A 156 -4.56 10.59 -0.86
N LYS A 157 -4.31 11.62 -0.04
CA LYS A 157 -5.32 12.61 0.33
C LYS A 157 -5.88 13.30 -0.91
N TYR A 158 -5.03 13.68 -1.85
CA TYR A 158 -5.47 14.35 -3.07
C TYR A 158 -6.35 13.47 -3.96
N LEU A 159 -5.99 12.19 -4.12
CA LEU A 159 -6.80 11.19 -4.83
C LEU A 159 -8.15 10.98 -4.13
N ALA A 160 -8.16 10.89 -2.81
CA ALA A 160 -9.37 10.71 -2.02
C ALA A 160 -10.33 11.90 -2.15
N GLU A 161 -9.84 13.12 -1.90
CA GLU A 161 -10.70 14.30 -1.77
C GLU A 161 -11.12 14.90 -3.11
N LYS A 162 -10.21 14.97 -4.08
CA LYS A 162 -10.52 15.60 -5.38
C LYS A 162 -11.16 14.63 -6.35
N PHE A 163 -10.74 13.38 -6.32
CA PHE A 163 -11.09 12.39 -7.33
C PHE A 163 -11.97 11.25 -6.79
N GLU A 164 -12.24 11.23 -5.48
CA GLU A 164 -13.11 10.25 -4.84
C GLU A 164 -12.62 8.80 -5.04
N ILE A 165 -11.29 8.62 -5.10
CA ILE A 165 -10.68 7.28 -5.04
C ILE A 165 -10.97 6.67 -3.67
N LYS A 166 -11.53 5.46 -3.66
CA LYS A 166 -12.00 4.78 -2.45
C LYS A 166 -11.14 3.58 -2.08
N ASN A 167 -10.31 3.08 -2.98
CA ASN A 167 -9.54 1.86 -2.76
C ASN A 167 -8.12 2.03 -3.30
N LEU A 168 -7.15 1.62 -2.50
CA LEU A 168 -5.74 1.65 -2.82
C LEU A 168 -5.15 0.26 -2.71
N MET A 169 -4.14 -0.01 -3.54
CA MET A 169 -3.25 -1.13 -3.37
C MET A 169 -1.82 -0.62 -3.17
N ASP A 170 -1.18 -1.03 -2.08
CA ASP A 170 0.23 -0.75 -1.78
C ASP A 170 1.03 -2.06 -1.58
N VAL A 171 2.36 -1.99 -1.57
CA VAL A 171 3.17 -3.20 -1.31
C VAL A 171 2.95 -3.69 0.12
N ALA A 172 2.86 -5.01 0.36
CA ALA A 172 2.79 -5.56 1.70
C ALA A 172 3.99 -5.16 2.59
N ASP A 173 3.84 -5.29 3.92
CA ASP A 173 4.93 -5.02 4.86
C ASP A 173 6.19 -5.83 4.48
N GLN A 174 7.28 -5.12 4.18
CA GLN A 174 8.56 -5.69 3.74
C GLN A 174 9.70 -4.78 4.17
N PHE A 175 10.78 -5.35 4.70
CA PHE A 175 11.90 -4.53 5.14
C PHE A 175 12.71 -4.00 3.94
N GLU A 176 12.93 -4.83 2.92
CA GLU A 176 13.66 -4.49 1.70
C GLU A 176 13.33 -5.46 0.57
N THR A 177 12.79 -4.99 -0.56
CA THR A 177 12.67 -5.68 -1.87
C THR A 177 12.49 -4.66 -2.97
N ASP A 178 13.08 -4.87 -4.16
CA ASP A 178 12.94 -3.98 -5.33
C ASP A 178 13.23 -2.50 -5.04
N THR A 179 14.17 -2.23 -4.13
CA THR A 179 14.51 -0.88 -3.60
C THR A 179 13.44 -0.22 -2.72
N TYR A 180 12.40 -0.95 -2.32
CA TYR A 180 11.34 -0.48 -1.42
C TYR A 180 11.43 -1.15 -0.05
N GLY A 181 11.65 -0.35 1.00
CA GLY A 181 11.49 -0.76 2.38
C GLY A 181 10.28 -0.07 3.00
N VAL A 182 9.24 -0.83 3.30
CA VAL A 182 7.97 -0.39 3.90
C VAL A 182 7.68 -1.29 5.09
N TRP A 183 8.00 -0.82 6.29
CA TRP A 183 8.06 -1.68 7.48
C TRP A 183 7.32 -1.05 8.65
N GLY A 184 6.44 -1.83 9.26
CA GLY A 184 5.75 -1.45 10.49
C GLY A 184 4.25 -1.26 10.37
N LYS A 185 3.66 -1.34 9.17
CA LYS A 185 2.21 -1.19 8.96
C LYS A 185 1.42 -2.43 9.45
N PRO A 186 0.08 -2.42 9.47
CA PRO A 186 -0.68 -3.63 9.81
C PRO A 186 -0.21 -4.81 8.97
N TRP A 187 0.14 -5.92 9.60
CA TRP A 187 0.78 -7.04 8.92
C TRP A 187 -0.24 -7.74 8.02
N GLY A 188 -0.05 -7.66 6.70
CA GLY A 188 -0.76 -8.47 5.70
C GLY A 188 -2.29 -8.35 5.66
N VAL A 189 -2.87 -7.35 6.31
CA VAL A 189 -4.32 -7.10 6.33
C VAL A 189 -4.68 -5.75 5.71
N PRO A 190 -5.89 -5.60 5.16
CA PRO A 190 -6.40 -4.29 4.75
C PRO A 190 -6.61 -3.35 5.94
N TYR A 191 -6.54 -2.05 5.67
CA TYR A 191 -6.73 -1.01 6.70
C TYR A 191 -7.18 0.31 6.08
N PHE A 192 -7.72 1.20 6.92
CA PHE A 192 -7.91 2.61 6.57
C PHE A 192 -6.63 3.37 6.89
N PRO A 193 -5.96 4.01 5.93
CA PRO A 193 -4.74 4.75 6.22
C PRO A 193 -5.05 6.07 6.93
N SER A 194 -4.15 6.45 7.84
CA SER A 194 -4.18 7.73 8.53
C SER A 194 -3.73 8.88 7.63
N LYS A 195 -4.35 10.05 7.76
CA LYS A 195 -3.91 11.29 7.08
C LYS A 195 -2.49 11.70 7.41
N TYR A 196 -1.96 11.30 8.57
CA TYR A 196 -0.60 11.61 9.01
C TYR A 196 0.46 10.77 8.28
N ASN A 197 0.13 9.51 8.00
CA ASN A 197 1.06 8.56 7.43
C ASN A 197 0.31 7.42 6.74
N PRO A 198 0.63 7.14 5.47
CA PRO A 198 -0.06 6.08 4.75
C PRO A 198 0.16 4.68 5.32
N LEU A 199 1.21 4.45 6.12
CA LEU A 199 1.50 3.17 6.75
C LEU A 199 0.82 2.97 8.11
N LEU A 200 0.23 4.02 8.68
CA LEU A 200 -0.48 3.93 9.94
C LEU A 200 -1.97 3.64 9.67
N PRO A 201 -2.59 2.71 10.41
CA PRO A 201 -4.05 2.64 10.42
C PRO A 201 -4.64 3.89 11.07
N ALA A 202 -5.80 4.32 10.61
CA ALA A 202 -6.57 5.37 11.25
C ALA A 202 -7.18 4.85 12.56
N ASP A 203 -7.09 5.65 13.63
CA ASP A 203 -7.69 5.35 14.94
C ASP A 203 -9.10 5.95 15.08
N SER A 204 -9.52 6.80 14.13
CA SER A 204 -10.86 7.39 14.11
C SER A 204 -11.26 7.85 12.70
N GLY A 205 -12.54 8.17 12.53
CA GLY A 205 -13.04 8.78 11.30
C GLY A 205 -12.44 10.15 10.96
N GLU A 206 -11.91 10.89 11.95
CA GLU A 206 -11.25 12.20 11.71
C GLU A 206 -9.83 12.03 11.14
N GLU A 207 -9.16 10.94 11.51
CA GLU A 207 -7.83 10.59 10.98
C GLU A 207 -7.90 9.84 9.66
N SER A 208 -9.02 9.14 9.40
CA SER A 208 -9.23 8.36 8.20
C SER A 208 -9.41 9.23 6.97
N LEU A 209 -8.82 8.80 5.85
CA LEU A 209 -9.09 9.37 4.54
C LEU A 209 -10.30 8.72 3.84
N GLY A 210 -11.05 7.85 4.54
CA GLY A 210 -12.29 7.22 4.06
C GLY A 210 -12.10 6.16 2.97
N LEU A 211 -10.86 5.83 2.62
CA LEU A 211 -10.50 4.83 1.62
C LEU A 211 -9.86 3.60 2.26
N VAL A 212 -9.85 2.48 1.53
CA VAL A 212 -9.31 1.20 2.00
C VAL A 212 -8.01 0.90 1.28
N THR A 213 -6.95 0.60 2.03
CA THR A 213 -5.70 0.09 1.49
C THR A 213 -5.69 -1.45 1.59
N ILE A 214 -5.53 -2.14 0.47
CA ILE A 214 -5.20 -3.57 0.39
C ILE A 214 -3.72 -3.75 0.06
N GLN A 215 -3.15 -4.91 0.40
CA GLN A 215 -1.70 -5.13 0.30
C GLN A 215 -1.34 -6.11 -0.83
N TRP A 216 -0.28 -5.79 -1.58
CA TRP A 216 0.30 -6.57 -2.69
C TRP A 216 1.75 -7.00 -2.38
N ALA A 217 2.11 -8.27 -2.37
CA ALA A 217 1.30 -9.45 -2.08
C ALA A 217 1.54 -9.85 -0.63
N ALA A 218 0.53 -10.36 0.08
CA ALA A 218 0.68 -10.73 1.47
C ALA A 218 1.86 -11.70 1.68
N ARG A 219 2.65 -11.46 2.74
CA ARG A 219 3.87 -12.22 3.05
C ARG A 219 3.59 -13.43 3.92
N ASP A 220 4.49 -14.39 3.97
CA ASP A 220 4.47 -15.45 4.97
C ASP A 220 4.61 -14.84 6.37
N PRO A 221 3.66 -15.06 7.30
CA PRO A 221 3.72 -14.40 8.61
C PRO A 221 4.92 -14.80 9.49
N LEU A 222 5.64 -15.86 9.15
CA LEU A 222 6.87 -16.28 9.84
C LEU A 222 8.11 -16.03 8.99
N ARG A 223 8.11 -16.50 7.73
CA ARG A 223 9.30 -16.44 6.86
C ARG A 223 9.47 -15.10 6.16
N GLY A 224 8.36 -14.39 5.96
CA GLY A 224 8.32 -13.02 5.46
C GLY A 224 8.87 -12.00 6.46
N TYR A 225 8.89 -12.34 7.75
CA TYR A 225 9.43 -11.49 8.80
C TYR A 225 10.97 -11.55 8.81
N GLY A 226 11.61 -10.73 7.99
CA GLY A 226 13.07 -10.64 7.86
C GLY A 226 13.57 -9.32 7.24
N LEU A 227 14.89 -9.10 7.31
CA LEU A 227 15.53 -7.84 6.89
C LEU A 227 15.93 -7.80 5.40
N THR A 228 15.69 -8.85 4.63
CA THR A 228 16.23 -9.01 3.28
C THR A 228 15.14 -9.29 2.26
N ALA A 229 15.51 -9.12 0.98
CA ALA A 229 14.68 -9.53 -0.15
C ALA A 229 14.40 -11.05 -0.15
N ASP A 230 15.31 -11.87 0.38
CA ASP A 230 15.10 -13.31 0.50
C ASP A 230 13.92 -13.64 1.42
N SER A 231 13.84 -13.01 2.59
CA SER A 231 12.69 -13.15 3.49
C SER A 231 11.42 -12.58 2.86
N SER A 232 11.51 -11.40 2.28
CA SER A 232 10.36 -10.69 1.71
C SER A 232 9.72 -11.41 0.51
N THR A 233 10.45 -12.29 -0.18
CA THR A 233 9.92 -13.14 -1.27
C THR A 233 9.28 -14.44 -0.76
N TYR A 234 9.16 -14.66 0.55
CA TYR A 234 8.16 -15.60 1.06
C TYR A 234 6.80 -14.90 1.03
N SER A 235 6.10 -14.99 -0.11
CA SER A 235 4.84 -14.26 -0.35
C SER A 235 3.84 -15.05 -1.21
N LEU A 236 2.63 -14.50 -1.38
CA LEU A 236 1.61 -15.05 -2.30
C LEU A 236 1.92 -14.81 -3.79
N GLN A 237 2.91 -13.98 -4.14
CA GLN A 237 3.24 -13.67 -5.53
C GLN A 237 3.91 -14.88 -6.19
N ALA A 238 3.43 -15.29 -7.38
CA ALA A 238 3.88 -16.53 -8.01
C ALA A 238 5.38 -16.53 -8.36
N ASN A 239 5.88 -15.41 -8.87
CA ASN A 239 7.31 -15.20 -9.17
C ASN A 239 8.19 -15.39 -7.92
N ASP A 240 7.75 -14.91 -6.76
CA ASP A 240 8.52 -14.89 -5.51
C ASP A 240 8.84 -16.31 -5.05
N TYR A 241 7.81 -17.10 -4.72
CA TYR A 241 8.02 -18.44 -4.15
C TYR A 241 8.53 -19.46 -5.17
N LEU A 242 8.26 -19.27 -6.46
CA LEU A 242 8.79 -20.16 -7.51
C LEU A 242 10.28 -19.89 -7.76
N SER A 243 10.66 -18.63 -7.94
CA SER A 243 12.00 -18.27 -8.42
C SER A 243 13.03 -18.22 -7.30
N HIS A 244 12.64 -17.73 -6.11
CA HIS A 244 13.56 -17.58 -4.98
C HIS A 244 13.62 -18.85 -4.12
N HIS A 245 12.47 -19.52 -3.94
CA HIS A 245 12.35 -20.59 -2.94
C HIS A 245 12.12 -21.98 -3.52
N LYS A 246 11.91 -22.10 -4.85
CA LYS A 246 11.59 -23.37 -5.54
C LYS A 246 10.37 -24.08 -4.93
N LEU A 247 9.43 -23.30 -4.41
CA LEU A 247 8.16 -23.79 -3.88
C LEU A 247 7.14 -23.90 -5.01
N GLY A 248 5.85 -24.07 -4.70
CA GLY A 248 4.80 -24.23 -5.70
C GLY A 248 3.42 -23.98 -5.11
N THR A 249 2.36 -24.33 -5.85
CA THR A 249 0.98 -24.05 -5.45
C THR A 249 0.62 -24.59 -4.06
N ALA A 250 1.22 -25.68 -3.60
CA ALA A 250 1.00 -26.19 -2.23
C ALA A 250 1.44 -25.20 -1.14
N TYR A 251 2.51 -24.43 -1.38
CA TYR A 251 2.94 -23.36 -0.50
C TYR A 251 1.96 -22.18 -0.54
N PHE A 252 1.48 -21.80 -1.72
CA PHE A 252 0.41 -20.81 -1.86
C PHE A 252 -0.84 -21.23 -1.07
N SER A 253 -1.31 -22.47 -1.24
CA SER A 253 -2.47 -23.02 -0.51
C SER A 253 -2.28 -22.99 1.02
N HIS A 254 -1.04 -23.19 1.49
CA HIS A 254 -0.67 -23.08 2.89
C HIS A 254 -0.72 -21.62 3.37
N LEU A 255 -0.16 -20.67 2.62
CA LEU A 255 -0.25 -19.25 2.99
C LEU A 255 -1.71 -18.77 3.10
N LEU A 256 -2.59 -19.24 2.21
CA LEU A 256 -4.01 -18.92 2.27
C LEU A 256 -4.66 -19.27 3.61
N THR A 257 -4.21 -20.33 4.31
CA THR A 257 -4.81 -20.69 5.62
C THR A 257 -4.60 -19.58 6.65
N SER A 258 -3.43 -18.93 6.62
CA SER A 258 -3.07 -17.89 7.58
C SER A 258 -3.94 -16.63 7.45
N TYR A 259 -4.38 -16.33 6.22
CA TYR A 259 -5.13 -15.12 5.91
C TYR A 259 -6.65 -15.34 5.85
N LEU A 260 -7.10 -16.55 5.49
CA LEU A 260 -8.51 -16.82 5.15
C LEU A 260 -9.24 -17.72 6.15
N ASP A 261 -8.55 -18.40 7.07
CA ASP A 261 -9.19 -19.36 7.97
C ASP A 261 -9.46 -18.79 9.39
N GLY A 262 -9.04 -17.53 9.67
CA GLY A 262 -9.28 -16.83 10.94
C GLY A 262 -10.70 -16.30 11.16
N GLU A 263 -10.90 -15.42 12.15
CA GLU A 263 -12.20 -14.84 12.52
C GLU A 263 -12.29 -13.32 12.22
N ASN A 264 -11.40 -12.80 11.36
CA ASN A 264 -11.47 -11.41 10.90
C ASN A 264 -12.81 -11.12 10.18
N SER A 265 -13.24 -9.86 10.24
CA SER A 265 -14.57 -9.44 9.77
C SER A 265 -14.72 -9.56 8.25
N ALA A 266 -13.65 -9.25 7.51
CA ALA A 266 -13.56 -9.32 6.06
C ALA A 266 -12.17 -9.85 5.63
N ARG A 267 -11.98 -11.17 5.70
CA ARG A 267 -10.71 -11.84 5.40
C ARG A 267 -10.37 -11.70 3.92
N GLN A 268 -9.14 -11.31 3.59
CA GLN A 268 -8.79 -11.00 2.21
C GLN A 268 -7.35 -11.36 1.88
N VAL A 269 -7.16 -11.79 0.63
CA VAL A 269 -5.86 -11.85 -0.02
C VAL A 269 -5.93 -11.18 -1.39
N THR A 270 -4.86 -10.49 -1.76
CA THR A 270 -4.70 -9.95 -3.12
C THR A 270 -3.93 -10.96 -3.97
N VAL A 271 -4.46 -11.30 -5.13
CA VAL A 271 -3.87 -12.29 -6.04
C VAL A 271 -3.87 -11.75 -7.47
N GLY A 272 -2.78 -11.97 -8.19
CA GLY A 272 -2.62 -11.46 -9.54
C GLY A 272 -1.20 -11.63 -10.05
N LEU A 273 -0.95 -11.12 -11.25
CA LEU A 273 0.40 -11.00 -11.80
C LEU A 273 0.60 -9.59 -12.35
N GLU A 274 1.79 -9.02 -12.12
CA GLU A 274 2.18 -7.78 -12.76
C GLU A 274 2.42 -8.02 -14.27
N ALA A 275 1.54 -7.44 -15.08
CA ALA A 275 1.54 -7.58 -16.53
C ALA A 275 2.54 -6.59 -17.15
N GLY A 276 3.81 -7.01 -17.17
CA GLY A 276 4.94 -6.27 -17.76
C GLY A 276 6.28 -6.84 -17.34
N GLN A 277 6.40 -7.31 -16.09
CA GLN A 277 7.59 -7.97 -15.58
C GLN A 277 7.42 -9.50 -15.54
N GLU A 278 6.25 -9.99 -15.12
CA GLU A 278 6.08 -11.38 -14.66
C GLU A 278 4.94 -12.14 -15.34
N GLY A 279 3.90 -11.43 -15.79
CA GLY A 279 2.62 -11.99 -16.24
C GLY A 279 2.71 -13.22 -17.14
N ALA A 280 3.49 -13.16 -18.23
CA ALA A 280 3.56 -14.26 -19.20
C ALA A 280 4.35 -15.47 -18.67
N SER A 281 5.44 -15.23 -17.94
CA SER A 281 6.35 -16.28 -17.47
C SER A 281 5.72 -17.15 -16.37
N PHE A 282 4.86 -16.55 -15.54
CA PHE A 282 4.22 -17.22 -14.41
C PHE A 282 2.74 -17.52 -14.62
N PHE A 283 2.22 -17.32 -15.84
CA PHE A 283 0.82 -17.53 -16.18
C PHE A 283 0.31 -18.93 -15.79
N GLY A 284 1.09 -19.97 -16.06
CA GLY A 284 0.71 -21.34 -15.72
C GLY A 284 0.57 -21.59 -14.21
N GLU A 285 1.33 -20.87 -13.38
CA GLU A 285 1.17 -20.94 -11.92
C GLU A 285 -0.04 -20.13 -11.45
N PHE A 286 -0.26 -18.95 -12.02
CA PHE A 286 -1.46 -18.15 -11.74
C PHE A 286 -2.75 -18.91 -12.03
N GLN A 287 -2.79 -19.70 -13.11
CA GLN A 287 -3.93 -20.59 -13.38
C GLN A 287 -4.17 -21.61 -12.25
N LYS A 288 -3.10 -22.14 -11.63
CA LYS A 288 -3.22 -23.06 -10.49
C LYS A 288 -3.65 -22.34 -9.22
N GLN A 289 -3.15 -21.13 -8.97
CA GLN A 289 -3.59 -20.29 -7.85
C GLN A 289 -5.10 -20.02 -7.95
N VAL A 290 -5.59 -19.63 -9.13
CA VAL A 290 -7.02 -19.44 -9.39
C VAL A 290 -7.81 -20.74 -9.20
N ALA A 291 -7.30 -21.88 -9.66
CA ALA A 291 -7.96 -23.17 -9.47
C ALA A 291 -8.08 -23.55 -7.98
N ASP A 292 -7.04 -23.31 -7.18
CA ASP A 292 -7.05 -23.55 -5.73
C ASP A 292 -8.05 -22.63 -5.01
N LEU A 293 -8.10 -21.35 -5.38
CA LEU A 293 -9.10 -20.41 -4.86
C LEU A 293 -10.53 -20.80 -5.26
N LYS A 294 -10.76 -21.29 -6.48
CA LYS A 294 -12.07 -21.80 -6.91
C LYS A 294 -12.50 -23.03 -6.12
N LYS A 295 -11.56 -23.90 -5.76
CA LYS A 295 -11.83 -25.02 -4.85
C LYS A 295 -12.27 -24.50 -3.47
N ARG A 296 -11.53 -23.53 -2.90
CA ARG A 296 -11.91 -22.89 -1.63
C ARG A 296 -13.24 -22.14 -1.71
N GLN A 297 -13.60 -21.56 -2.85
CA GLN A 297 -14.92 -20.95 -3.09
C GLN A 297 -16.05 -21.97 -2.95
N GLN A 298 -15.85 -23.19 -3.41
CA GLN A 298 -16.84 -24.27 -3.28
C GLN A 298 -16.93 -24.81 -1.85
N GLU A 299 -15.84 -24.74 -1.08
CA GLU A 299 -15.71 -25.38 0.24
C GLU A 299 -15.98 -24.42 1.42
N ASN A 300 -15.50 -23.17 1.37
CA ASN A 300 -15.29 -22.31 2.55
C ASN A 300 -15.80 -20.86 2.38
N ASN A 301 -16.87 -20.64 1.60
CA ASN A 301 -17.51 -19.32 1.44
C ASN A 301 -16.53 -18.22 0.98
N LEU A 302 -15.64 -18.55 0.04
CA LEU A 302 -14.72 -17.60 -0.58
C LEU A 302 -15.37 -16.93 -1.80
N PHE A 303 -15.22 -15.61 -1.90
CA PHE A 303 -15.71 -14.82 -3.03
C PHE A 303 -14.55 -14.14 -3.76
N PHE A 304 -14.56 -14.21 -5.08
CA PHE A 304 -13.71 -13.35 -5.90
C PHE A 304 -14.30 -11.95 -5.94
N THR A 305 -13.45 -10.93 -5.90
CA THR A 305 -13.85 -9.51 -5.91
C THR A 305 -12.88 -8.67 -6.73
N SER A 306 -13.38 -7.59 -7.31
CA SER A 306 -12.54 -6.43 -7.67
C SER A 306 -12.13 -5.63 -6.41
N MET A 307 -11.20 -4.68 -6.56
CA MET A 307 -10.79 -3.77 -5.50
C MET A 307 -11.96 -2.93 -4.98
N SER A 308 -12.79 -2.39 -5.88
CA SER A 308 -13.97 -1.60 -5.52
C SER A 308 -15.02 -2.40 -4.76
N GLU A 309 -15.29 -3.63 -5.19
CA GLU A 309 -16.21 -4.54 -4.51
C GLU A 309 -15.71 -4.86 -3.10
N TYR A 310 -14.44 -5.26 -2.96
CA TYR A 310 -13.87 -5.57 -1.65
C TYR A 310 -13.82 -4.35 -0.73
N GLY A 311 -13.37 -3.19 -1.22
CA GLY A 311 -13.31 -1.98 -0.40
C GLY A 311 -14.70 -1.55 0.10
N ASN A 312 -15.76 -1.77 -0.68
CA ASN A 312 -17.14 -1.56 -0.23
C ASN A 312 -17.56 -2.55 0.87
N ILE A 313 -17.15 -3.82 0.76
CA ILE A 313 -17.39 -4.84 1.79
C ILE A 313 -16.66 -4.47 3.08
N PHE A 314 -15.38 -4.09 2.98
CA PHE A 314 -14.54 -3.73 4.10
C PHE A 314 -15.06 -2.50 4.86
N ARG A 315 -15.46 -1.44 4.13
CA ARG A 315 -16.11 -0.25 4.72
C ARG A 315 -17.40 -0.59 5.46
N LYS A 316 -18.22 -1.49 4.91
CA LYS A 316 -19.47 -1.91 5.56
C LYS A 316 -19.20 -2.75 6.81
N ALA A 317 -18.17 -3.59 6.79
CA ALA A 317 -17.76 -4.39 7.95
C ALA A 317 -17.16 -3.53 9.07
N ASN A 318 -16.51 -2.42 8.71
CA ASN A 318 -15.76 -1.56 9.64
C ASN A 318 -16.21 -0.08 9.56
N PRO A 319 -17.46 0.25 9.97
CA PRO A 319 -18.03 1.59 9.81
C PRO A 319 -17.36 2.68 10.68
N GLN A 320 -16.57 2.29 11.69
CA GLN A 320 -15.82 3.21 12.54
C GLN A 320 -14.43 3.56 11.96
N PHE A 321 -14.12 3.09 10.75
CA PHE A 321 -12.81 3.27 10.10
C PHE A 321 -11.63 2.71 10.90
N SER A 322 -11.91 1.71 11.74
CA SER A 322 -10.96 1.02 12.60
C SER A 322 -11.25 -0.47 12.54
N GLU A 323 -10.22 -1.31 12.32
CA GLU A 323 -10.35 -2.76 12.39
C GLU A 323 -9.34 -3.35 13.37
N VAL A 324 -9.73 -4.43 14.06
CA VAL A 324 -8.86 -5.27 14.86
C VAL A 324 -8.78 -6.64 14.20
N THR A 325 -7.57 -7.07 13.86
CA THR A 325 -7.34 -8.34 13.16
C THR A 325 -6.31 -9.22 13.83
N GLU A 326 -6.44 -10.52 13.58
CA GLU A 326 -5.45 -11.52 13.92
C GLU A 326 -5.00 -12.32 12.69
N ILE A 327 -3.72 -12.67 12.64
CA ILE A 327 -3.17 -13.67 11.70
C ILE A 327 -2.41 -14.70 12.52
N HIS A 328 -2.79 -15.97 12.35
CA HIS A 328 -2.06 -17.11 12.88
C HIS A 328 -1.46 -17.89 11.72
N ALA A 329 -0.22 -18.34 11.91
CA ALA A 329 0.46 -19.20 10.95
C ALA A 329 1.30 -20.25 11.67
N SER A 330 1.39 -21.43 11.08
CA SER A 330 2.39 -22.45 11.42
C SER A 330 3.41 -22.51 10.29
N ASP A 331 4.68 -22.77 10.58
CA ASP A 331 5.70 -22.83 9.52
C ASP A 331 5.42 -23.98 8.53
N TYR A 332 5.71 -23.73 7.26
CA TYR A 332 5.48 -24.67 6.17
C TYR A 332 6.25 -25.99 6.33
N SER A 333 7.44 -25.97 6.92
CA SER A 333 8.32 -27.14 7.11
C SER A 333 8.43 -27.62 8.55
N ASP A 334 8.30 -26.72 9.53
CA ASP A 334 8.42 -27.03 10.95
C ASP A 334 7.14 -26.65 11.70
N LYS A 335 6.23 -27.63 11.85
CA LYS A 335 4.96 -27.42 12.55
C LYS A 335 5.09 -27.09 14.04
N THR A 336 6.29 -27.16 14.61
CA THR A 336 6.54 -26.71 15.99
C THR A 336 6.79 -25.22 16.09
N LYS A 337 7.00 -24.55 14.94
CA LYS A 337 7.13 -23.11 14.83
C LYS A 337 5.80 -22.48 14.44
N GLU A 338 5.35 -21.51 15.23
CA GLU A 338 4.08 -20.81 15.05
C GLU A 338 4.23 -19.31 15.30
N GLY A 339 3.38 -18.50 14.66
CA GLY A 339 3.37 -17.06 14.77
C GLY A 339 1.96 -16.49 14.89
N TRP A 340 1.80 -15.46 15.71
CA TRP A 340 0.55 -14.72 15.90
C TRP A 340 0.80 -13.22 15.76
N TRP A 341 0.22 -12.63 14.72
CA TRP A 341 0.15 -11.18 14.53
C TRP A 341 -1.19 -10.67 15.02
N PHE A 342 -1.17 -9.60 15.80
CA PHE A 342 -2.36 -8.85 16.18
C PHE A 342 -2.21 -7.42 15.71
N ASN A 343 -3.17 -6.93 14.93
CA ASN A 343 -3.19 -5.56 14.43
C ASN A 343 -4.36 -4.83 15.10
N PHE A 344 -4.03 -3.77 15.82
CA PHE A 344 -4.98 -2.79 16.34
C PHE A 344 -4.73 -1.43 15.69
N PRO A 345 -5.72 -0.53 15.68
CA PRO A 345 -5.51 0.84 15.22
C PRO A 345 -4.41 1.58 16.00
N ALA A 346 -4.23 1.26 17.28
CA ALA A 346 -3.24 1.90 18.15
C ALA A 346 -1.85 1.23 18.13
N TYR A 347 -1.75 -0.05 17.75
CA TYR A 347 -0.47 -0.77 17.73
C TYR A 347 -0.55 -2.11 16.98
N ARG A 348 0.59 -2.67 16.59
CA ARG A 348 0.71 -4.08 16.21
C ARG A 348 1.63 -4.84 17.16
N VAL A 349 1.42 -6.14 17.31
CA VAL A 349 2.32 -7.03 18.06
C VAL A 349 2.43 -8.40 17.40
N TYR A 350 3.64 -8.95 17.40
CA TYR A 350 3.97 -10.27 16.89
C TYR A 350 4.54 -11.17 18.00
N PHE A 351 3.86 -12.30 18.21
CA PHE A 351 4.34 -13.39 19.05
C PHE A 351 4.85 -14.54 18.17
N GLU A 352 6.02 -15.08 18.49
CA GLU A 352 6.56 -16.27 17.84
C GLU A 352 6.84 -17.36 18.88
N LEU A 353 6.40 -18.58 18.58
CA LEU A 353 6.80 -19.81 19.25
C LEU A 353 7.80 -20.53 18.34
N SER A 354 9.00 -20.79 18.84
CA SER A 354 10.02 -21.58 18.15
C SER A 354 10.76 -22.41 19.18
N GLU A 355 11.05 -23.69 18.96
CA GLU A 355 11.77 -24.55 19.94
C GLU A 355 11.15 -24.56 21.36
N GLY A 356 9.81 -24.56 21.46
CA GLY A 356 9.10 -24.50 22.75
C GLY A 356 9.27 -23.16 23.49
N LYS A 357 9.78 -22.14 22.79
CA LYS A 357 10.11 -20.83 23.34
C LYS A 357 9.20 -19.73 22.76
N LEU A 358 8.30 -19.16 23.57
CA LEU A 358 7.43 -18.03 23.19
C LEU A 358 8.04 -16.64 23.50
N ALA A 359 8.10 -15.75 22.51
CA ALA A 359 8.59 -14.37 22.64
C ALA A 359 7.75 -13.37 21.85
N ILE A 360 7.77 -12.09 22.27
CA ILE A 360 7.36 -10.96 21.43
C ILE A 360 8.56 -10.55 20.59
N ARG A 361 8.41 -10.57 19.26
CA ARG A 361 9.49 -10.22 18.32
C ARG A 361 9.27 -8.90 17.59
N ASP A 362 8.03 -8.44 17.48
CA ASP A 362 7.68 -7.11 16.97
C ASP A 362 6.59 -6.49 17.86
N LEU A 363 6.75 -5.22 18.22
CA LEU A 363 5.73 -4.42 18.90
C LEU A 363 5.90 -2.97 18.45
N ARG A 364 4.91 -2.41 17.75
CA ARG A 364 4.97 -1.02 17.26
C ARG A 364 3.73 -0.25 17.64
N LEU A 365 3.96 0.95 18.14
CA LEU A 365 2.90 1.88 18.49
C LEU A 365 2.56 2.79 17.30
N TYR A 366 1.27 2.92 17.01
CA TYR A 366 0.77 3.81 15.96
C TYR A 366 0.42 5.16 16.54
N ARG A 367 1.36 6.10 16.40
CA ARG A 367 1.18 7.52 16.67
C ARG A 367 1.40 8.33 15.40
N PRO A 368 0.77 9.50 15.28
CA PRO A 368 1.07 10.43 14.20
C PRO A 368 2.57 10.62 14.00
N PHE A 369 3.04 10.25 12.80
CA PHE A 369 4.45 10.23 12.44
C PHE A 369 4.58 10.54 10.95
N LEU A 370 5.30 11.61 10.60
CA LEU A 370 5.50 12.02 9.21
C LEU A 370 6.80 11.42 8.65
N PHE A 371 6.67 10.82 7.47
CA PHE A 371 7.82 10.57 6.61
C PHE A 371 8.23 11.86 5.87
N ASN A 372 9.48 11.90 5.41
CA ASN A 372 10.02 13.06 4.69
C ASN A 372 9.25 13.40 3.42
N ASP A 373 8.66 12.39 2.76
CA ASP A 373 7.86 12.59 1.56
C ASP A 373 6.54 13.31 1.80
N MET A 374 6.08 13.41 3.06
CA MET A 374 4.92 14.24 3.42
C MET A 374 5.21 15.74 3.32
N VAL A 375 6.49 16.13 3.32
CA VAL A 375 6.89 17.55 3.32
C VAL A 375 7.76 17.95 2.13
N GLN A 376 8.51 17.01 1.56
CA GLN A 376 9.39 17.27 0.41
C GLN A 376 9.51 16.05 -0.50
N ALA A 377 10.27 16.17 -1.60
CA ALA A 377 10.56 15.02 -2.46
C ALA A 377 11.62 14.11 -1.82
N ASP A 378 11.39 12.79 -1.80
CA ASP A 378 12.41 11.82 -1.41
C ASP A 378 13.27 11.44 -2.61
N ARG A 379 14.49 11.99 -2.67
CA ARG A 379 15.39 11.77 -3.80
C ARG A 379 16.26 10.50 -3.65
N GLN A 380 16.05 9.70 -2.60
CA GLN A 380 16.83 8.49 -2.37
C GLN A 380 16.42 7.37 -3.34
N PRO A 381 17.40 6.69 -3.99
CA PRO A 381 17.10 5.61 -4.93
C PRO A 381 16.49 4.38 -4.25
N VAL A 382 16.72 4.22 -2.94
CA VAL A 382 16.10 3.19 -2.10
C VAL A 382 15.13 3.87 -1.15
N LEU A 383 13.86 3.49 -1.22
CA LEU A 383 12.83 3.96 -0.31
C LEU A 383 13.01 3.28 1.05
N LYS A 384 13.01 4.07 2.12
CA LYS A 384 12.91 3.54 3.49
C LYS A 384 11.78 4.25 4.25
N ARG A 385 10.73 3.50 4.56
CA ARG A 385 9.54 3.92 5.29
C ARG A 385 9.33 2.95 6.43
N ILE A 386 10.09 3.17 7.49
CA ILE A 386 10.11 2.32 8.67
C ILE A 386 9.44 3.08 9.82
N ILE A 387 8.30 2.56 10.29
CA ILE A 387 7.66 3.04 11.53
C ILE A 387 8.52 2.54 12.69
N PRO A 388 8.98 3.38 13.63
CA PRO A 388 9.80 2.92 14.74
C PRO A 388 9.10 1.87 15.62
N GLY A 389 9.84 0.86 16.07
CA GLY A 389 9.33 -0.19 16.96
C GLY A 389 9.67 0.05 18.42
N CYS A 390 8.79 -0.42 19.31
CA CYS A 390 9.11 -0.61 20.72
C CYS A 390 9.94 -1.89 20.92
N ILE A 391 9.60 -2.93 20.15
CA ILE A 391 10.37 -4.15 19.95
C ILE A 391 10.45 -4.35 18.42
N ASP A 392 11.65 -4.51 17.92
CA ASP A 392 11.96 -4.86 16.53
C ASP A 392 13.16 -5.80 16.59
N ASP A 393 12.88 -7.07 16.84
CA ASP A 393 13.92 -8.06 17.10
C ASP A 393 14.92 -8.17 15.94
N LEU A 394 14.44 -7.98 14.71
CA LEU A 394 15.30 -8.04 13.54
C LEU A 394 16.31 -6.90 13.51
N SER A 395 15.85 -5.66 13.73
CA SER A 395 16.71 -4.47 13.60
C SER A 395 17.49 -4.14 14.87
N GLU A 396 16.91 -4.42 16.03
CA GLU A 396 17.41 -3.97 17.34
C GLU A 396 17.82 -5.12 18.27
N ASN A 397 17.54 -6.39 17.89
CA ASN A 397 17.84 -7.58 18.69
C ASN A 397 17.31 -7.47 20.14
N ASN A 398 16.08 -6.97 20.27
CA ASN A 398 15.43 -6.64 21.53
C ASN A 398 14.16 -7.46 21.79
N ALA A 399 14.03 -8.67 21.21
CA ALA A 399 12.91 -9.56 21.49
C ALA A 399 12.68 -9.75 23.00
N MET A 400 11.41 -9.76 23.38
CA MET A 400 11.01 -9.98 24.77
C MET A 400 10.56 -11.42 24.97
N ARG A 401 11.38 -12.17 25.72
CA ARG A 401 11.07 -13.54 26.15
C ARG A 401 9.84 -13.56 27.06
N ILE A 402 8.80 -14.31 26.71
CA ILE A 402 7.58 -14.42 27.55
C ILE A 402 7.59 -15.70 28.38
N SER A 403 7.81 -16.86 27.73
CA SER A 403 7.65 -18.14 28.40
C SER A 403 8.35 -19.29 27.68
N ASP A 404 8.98 -20.20 28.43
CA ASP A 404 9.68 -21.40 27.95
C ASP A 404 8.88 -22.69 28.19
N ASN A 405 9.29 -23.74 27.47
CA ASN A 405 8.77 -25.11 27.56
C ASN A 405 7.27 -25.18 27.24
N ILE A 406 6.87 -24.44 26.21
CA ILE A 406 5.50 -24.43 25.69
C ILE A 406 5.33 -25.61 24.74
N GLU A 407 4.29 -26.43 24.98
CA GLU A 407 3.92 -27.53 24.09
C GLU A 407 2.87 -27.11 23.05
N LYS A 408 1.97 -26.21 23.45
CA LYS A 408 0.87 -25.75 22.62
C LYS A 408 0.41 -24.36 23.06
N ILE A 409 -0.13 -23.58 22.13
CA ILE A 409 -0.83 -22.33 22.43
C ILE A 409 -2.26 -22.43 21.89
N SER A 410 -3.22 -21.92 22.66
CA SER A 410 -4.59 -21.70 22.16
C SER A 410 -4.93 -20.22 22.17
N LEU A 411 -5.68 -19.78 21.15
CA LEU A 411 -6.15 -18.41 21.00
C LEU A 411 -7.66 -18.35 21.25
N LYS A 412 -8.11 -17.37 22.02
CA LYS A 412 -9.52 -17.03 22.21
C LYS A 412 -9.75 -15.56 21.93
N LYS A 413 -10.89 -15.23 21.34
CA LYS A 413 -11.35 -13.86 21.10
C LYS A 413 -12.51 -13.55 22.05
N GLU A 414 -12.35 -12.54 22.90
CA GLU A 414 -13.34 -12.16 23.91
C GLU A 414 -13.54 -10.64 23.92
N ALA A 415 -14.71 -10.17 23.47
CA ALA A 415 -15.12 -8.76 23.52
C ALA A 415 -14.06 -7.78 22.94
N GLY A 416 -13.48 -8.10 21.78
CA GLY A 416 -12.46 -7.28 21.12
C GLY A 416 -11.03 -7.45 21.67
N ASN A 417 -10.84 -8.35 22.64
CA ASN A 417 -9.54 -8.75 23.16
C ASN A 417 -9.14 -10.13 22.63
N PHE A 418 -7.84 -10.38 22.62
CA PHE A 418 -7.28 -11.70 22.34
C PHE A 418 -6.62 -12.27 23.59
N ILE A 419 -6.82 -13.57 23.81
CA ILE A 419 -6.22 -14.30 24.92
C ILE A 419 -5.42 -15.45 24.32
N LEU A 420 -4.10 -15.35 24.41
CA LEU A 420 -3.21 -16.49 24.17
C LEU A 420 -3.04 -17.25 25.48
N GLU A 421 -3.29 -18.56 25.45
CA GLU A 421 -3.09 -19.46 26.58
C GLU A 421 -1.97 -20.46 26.25
N PRO A 422 -0.70 -20.17 26.60
CA PRO A 422 0.39 -21.11 26.47
C PRO A 422 0.25 -22.27 27.48
N GLU A 423 0.34 -23.49 26.97
CA GLU A 423 0.23 -24.72 27.74
C GLU A 423 1.62 -25.34 27.98
N ARG A 424 1.87 -25.71 29.24
CA ARG A 424 3.08 -26.42 29.66
C ARG A 424 2.69 -27.71 30.37
N LYS A 425 3.51 -28.75 30.22
CA LYS A 425 3.27 -30.04 30.87
C LYS A 425 3.13 -29.90 32.38
N GLY A 426 1.97 -30.26 32.92
CA GLY A 426 1.71 -30.34 34.37
C GLY A 426 1.62 -29.00 35.12
N ARG A 427 1.38 -27.87 34.43
CA ARG A 427 1.18 -26.56 35.07
C ARG A 427 -0.16 -25.91 34.68
N LEU A 428 -0.61 -24.97 35.51
CA LEU A 428 -1.72 -24.07 35.17
C LEU A 428 -1.41 -23.27 33.91
N LYS A 429 -2.43 -22.99 33.10
CA LYS A 429 -2.28 -22.20 31.88
C LYS A 429 -1.94 -20.75 32.23
N ASP A 430 -0.83 -20.27 31.70
CA ASP A 430 -0.54 -18.85 31.66
C ASP A 430 -1.52 -18.15 30.70
N LYS A 431 -1.77 -16.86 30.91
CA LYS A 431 -2.64 -16.06 30.03
C LYS A 431 -1.93 -14.80 29.58
N ILE A 432 -1.82 -14.60 28.28
CA ILE A 432 -1.41 -13.33 27.68
C ILE A 432 -2.70 -12.69 27.16
N ILE A 433 -3.09 -11.57 27.75
CA ILE A 433 -4.29 -10.82 27.34
C ILE A 433 -3.82 -9.60 26.56
N ILE A 434 -4.28 -9.52 25.32
CA ILE A 434 -3.93 -8.49 24.33
C ILE A 434 -5.21 -7.69 24.08
N ARG A 435 -5.20 -6.42 24.47
CA ARG A 435 -6.33 -5.49 24.42
C ARG A 435 -6.05 -4.36 23.45
N PRO A 436 -7.06 -3.62 22.99
CA PRO A 436 -6.85 -2.46 22.11
C PRO A 436 -5.86 -1.39 22.62
N ASP A 437 -5.63 -1.33 23.93
CA ASP A 437 -4.78 -0.31 24.58
C ASP A 437 -3.60 -0.88 25.40
N SER A 438 -3.49 -2.20 25.53
CA SER A 438 -2.55 -2.81 26.48
C SER A 438 -2.26 -4.28 26.21
N ILE A 439 -1.13 -4.76 26.72
CA ILE A 439 -0.77 -6.19 26.76
C ILE A 439 -0.41 -6.54 28.20
N SER A 440 -0.97 -7.63 28.71
CA SER A 440 -0.68 -8.15 30.05
C SER A 440 -0.37 -9.64 30.01
N PHE A 441 0.61 -10.07 30.81
CA PHE A 441 0.89 -11.48 31.10
C PHE A 441 0.44 -11.81 32.52
N ASN A 442 -0.50 -12.75 32.63
CA ASN A 442 -1.23 -13.05 33.85
C ASN A 442 -1.85 -11.77 34.42
N SER A 443 -1.41 -11.33 35.60
CA SER A 443 -1.87 -10.08 36.23
C SER A 443 -0.91 -8.90 36.06
N ARG A 444 0.17 -9.05 35.28
CA ARG A 444 1.22 -8.02 35.10
C ARG A 444 1.07 -7.35 33.75
N GLU A 445 1.04 -6.02 33.74
CA GLU A 445 1.06 -5.23 32.51
C GLU A 445 2.48 -5.25 31.89
N ILE A 446 2.56 -5.57 30.61
CA ILE A 446 3.78 -5.56 29.79
C ILE A 446 3.90 -4.23 29.05
N PHE A 447 2.79 -3.78 28.47
CA PHE A 447 2.73 -2.64 27.56
C PHE A 447 1.39 -1.93 27.70
N GLN A 448 1.43 -0.60 27.56
CA GLN A 448 0.25 0.24 27.42
C GLN A 448 0.51 1.30 26.36
N THR A 449 -0.50 1.60 25.55
CA THR A 449 -0.36 2.55 24.44
C THR A 449 -0.20 3.99 24.95
N GLY A 450 -1.00 4.40 25.95
CA GLY A 450 -1.13 5.80 26.38
C GLY A 450 -1.90 6.65 25.36
N SER A 451 -1.83 7.99 25.46
CA SER A 451 -2.47 8.88 24.48
C SER A 451 -1.83 8.75 23.10
N GLN A 452 -2.64 8.49 22.06
CA GLN A 452 -2.18 8.35 20.67
C GLN A 452 -2.40 9.60 19.82
N SER A 453 -3.36 10.46 20.18
CA SER A 453 -3.71 11.62 19.38
C SER A 453 -2.71 12.77 19.52
N LEU A 454 -2.56 13.53 18.43
CA LEU A 454 -1.88 14.82 18.48
C LEU A 454 -2.69 15.81 19.33
N PRO A 455 -2.03 16.69 20.08
CA PRO A 455 -2.69 17.85 20.69
C PRO A 455 -3.48 18.64 19.63
N LEU A 456 -4.71 19.03 19.96
CA LEU A 456 -5.67 19.65 19.03
C LEU A 456 -5.05 20.78 18.17
N ALA A 457 -4.29 21.69 18.79
CA ALA A 457 -3.65 22.79 18.06
C ALA A 457 -2.63 22.32 17.00
N LYS A 458 -1.90 21.23 17.28
CA LYS A 458 -0.97 20.62 16.32
C LYS A 458 -1.73 19.91 15.19
N GLY A 459 -2.83 19.23 15.53
CA GLY A 459 -3.72 18.60 14.56
C GLY A 459 -4.29 19.62 13.56
N ILE A 460 -4.87 20.72 14.06
CA ILE A 460 -5.42 21.80 13.23
C ILE A 460 -4.34 22.41 12.32
N PHE A 461 -3.14 22.67 12.85
CA PHE A 461 -2.04 23.19 12.03
C PHE A 461 -1.65 22.23 10.90
N TYR A 462 -1.62 20.93 11.20
CA TYR A 462 -1.33 19.91 10.20
C TYR A 462 -2.42 19.82 9.12
N ASP A 463 -3.70 19.91 9.51
CA ASP A 463 -4.80 19.91 8.55
C ASP A 463 -4.73 21.12 7.60
N ILE A 464 -4.44 22.32 8.14
CA ILE A 464 -4.20 23.52 7.32
C ILE A 464 -3.02 23.31 6.36
N TYR A 465 -1.94 22.67 6.83
CA TYR A 465 -0.79 22.35 5.99
C TYR A 465 -1.17 21.41 4.85
N LEU A 466 -1.86 20.32 5.16
CA LEU A 466 -2.32 19.35 4.17
C LEU A 466 -3.22 20.03 3.13
N ASP A 467 -4.20 20.82 3.56
CA ASP A 467 -5.12 21.54 2.67
C ASP A 467 -4.38 22.59 1.82
N TYR A 468 -3.33 23.21 2.35
CA TYR A 468 -2.46 24.10 1.56
C TYR A 468 -1.67 23.35 0.48
N GLN A 469 -1.26 22.10 0.76
CA GLN A 469 -0.52 21.28 -0.19
C GLN A 469 -1.42 20.66 -1.26
N THR A 470 -2.64 20.24 -0.89
CA THR A 470 -3.61 19.60 -1.79
C THR A 470 -4.58 20.59 -2.45
N GLY A 471 -4.67 21.83 -1.93
CA GLY A 471 -5.50 22.89 -2.49
C GLY A 471 -5.10 23.27 -3.91
N LYS A 472 -6.08 23.71 -4.72
CA LYS A 472 -5.90 24.11 -6.14
C LYS A 472 -4.82 25.20 -6.28
N LYS A 473 -3.57 24.82 -6.42
CA LYS A 473 -2.50 25.67 -6.94
C LYS A 473 -2.49 25.52 -8.45
N SER A 474 -3.47 26.13 -9.12
CA SER A 474 -3.29 26.47 -10.53
C SER A 474 -2.40 27.70 -10.61
N ASP A 475 -1.54 27.68 -11.62
CA ASP A 475 -0.60 28.72 -12.05
C ASP A 475 0.76 28.72 -11.32
N LEU A 476 1.74 28.19 -12.07
CA LEU A 476 3.17 28.18 -11.79
C LEU A 476 3.60 29.54 -11.22
N LYS A 477 3.99 29.58 -9.95
CA LYS A 477 4.58 30.78 -9.35
C LYS A 477 5.97 31.01 -9.96
N PRO A 478 6.32 32.25 -10.32
CA PRO A 478 7.67 32.58 -10.71
C PRO A 478 8.66 32.13 -9.63
N SER A 479 9.63 31.31 -10.00
CA SER A 479 10.65 30.82 -9.08
C SER A 479 12.02 31.36 -9.47
N ILE A 480 12.80 31.80 -8.49
CA ILE A 480 14.19 32.18 -8.71
C ILE A 480 14.96 30.89 -8.96
N VAL A 481 15.53 30.78 -10.16
CA VAL A 481 16.24 29.61 -10.64
C VAL A 481 17.62 29.98 -11.17
N PHE A 482 18.58 29.08 -11.02
CA PHE A 482 19.91 29.22 -11.56
C PHE A 482 20.48 27.89 -12.07
N SER A 483 21.32 27.94 -13.10
CA SER A 483 21.93 26.74 -13.69
C SER A 483 23.18 27.09 -14.52
N GLN A 484 23.88 26.06 -15.01
CA GLN A 484 24.96 26.19 -15.99
C GLN A 484 24.73 25.19 -17.12
N LEU A 485 24.65 25.68 -18.36
CA LEU A 485 24.53 24.86 -19.58
C LEU A 485 25.63 25.26 -20.56
N ALA A 486 26.41 24.29 -21.06
CA ALA A 486 27.46 24.50 -22.06
C ALA A 486 28.34 25.74 -21.80
N ALA A 487 28.88 25.84 -20.57
CA ALA A 487 29.69 26.96 -20.05
C ALA A 487 28.97 28.31 -19.83
N VAL A 488 27.69 28.44 -20.17
CA VAL A 488 26.87 29.63 -19.86
C VAL A 488 26.15 29.44 -18.53
N LYS A 489 26.34 30.38 -17.59
CA LYS A 489 25.64 30.44 -16.31
C LYS A 489 24.35 31.25 -16.47
N TYR A 490 23.27 30.81 -15.83
CA TYR A 490 21.94 31.43 -15.86
C TYR A 490 21.48 31.74 -14.43
N LEU A 491 20.90 32.92 -14.21
CA LEU A 491 20.23 33.32 -12.96
C LEU A 491 19.02 34.20 -13.29
N GLY A 492 17.83 33.81 -12.85
CA GLY A 492 16.61 34.51 -13.22
C GLY A 492 15.35 33.89 -12.68
N LEU A 493 14.23 34.26 -13.30
CA LEU A 493 12.91 33.75 -12.98
C LEU A 493 12.47 32.71 -14.02
N ALA A 494 12.04 31.55 -13.55
CA ALA A 494 11.24 30.63 -14.36
C ALA A 494 9.78 31.10 -14.26
N VAL A 495 9.25 31.69 -15.33
CA VAL A 495 7.95 32.38 -15.32
C VAL A 495 6.81 31.46 -15.77
N ASN A 496 7.12 30.42 -16.56
CA ASN A 496 6.21 29.33 -16.92
C ASN A 496 7.02 28.08 -17.33
N SER A 497 6.35 27.04 -17.83
CA SER A 497 6.98 25.74 -18.14
C SER A 497 8.11 25.75 -19.17
N GLY A 498 8.30 26.82 -19.94
CA GLY A 498 9.40 26.87 -20.92
C GLY A 498 10.19 28.17 -20.88
N ARG A 499 9.77 29.16 -20.10
CA ARG A 499 10.28 30.53 -20.23
C ARG A 499 11.09 30.94 -19.02
N PHE A 500 12.36 31.19 -19.27
CA PHE A 500 13.30 31.80 -18.35
C PHE A 500 13.44 33.29 -18.67
N ILE A 501 13.41 34.16 -17.66
CA ILE A 501 13.74 35.59 -17.80
C ILE A 501 14.82 35.92 -16.79
N GLY A 502 15.99 36.33 -17.26
CA GLY A 502 17.09 36.65 -16.35
C GLY A 502 18.43 36.86 -17.03
N PHE A 503 19.46 36.81 -16.21
CA PHE A 503 20.84 37.04 -16.62
C PHE A 503 21.50 35.75 -17.11
N LYS A 504 22.35 35.89 -18.12
CA LYS A 504 23.25 34.83 -18.59
C LYS A 504 24.70 35.33 -18.70
N SER A 505 25.68 34.46 -18.50
CA SER A 505 27.11 34.82 -18.56
C SER A 505 27.67 35.01 -19.98
N ALA A 506 26.82 34.99 -21.01
CA ALA A 506 27.19 35.16 -22.41
C ALA A 506 26.22 36.13 -23.11
N TYR A 507 26.69 36.89 -24.08
CA TYR A 507 25.87 37.88 -24.77
C TYR A 507 24.66 37.24 -25.50
N PRO A 508 23.46 37.85 -25.47
CA PRO A 508 23.06 39.01 -24.66
C PRO A 508 22.92 38.70 -23.16
N TYR A 509 23.60 39.44 -22.28
CA TYR A 509 23.71 39.11 -20.84
C TYR A 509 22.40 39.08 -20.04
N PHE A 510 21.29 39.57 -20.60
CA PHE A 510 19.95 39.50 -20.02
C PHE A 510 18.93 39.23 -21.12
N GLY A 511 17.89 38.46 -20.83
CA GLY A 511 16.79 38.29 -21.77
C GLY A 511 15.79 37.22 -21.36
N SER A 512 14.80 37.04 -22.24
CA SER A 512 13.86 35.92 -22.19
C SER A 512 14.39 34.78 -23.05
N VAL A 513 14.60 33.61 -22.48
CA VAL A 513 15.06 32.40 -23.18
C VAL A 513 14.01 31.31 -23.02
N SER A 514 13.67 30.66 -24.14
CA SER A 514 12.83 29.48 -24.14
C SER A 514 13.71 28.24 -24.03
N PHE A 515 13.41 27.38 -23.07
CA PHE A 515 14.01 26.08 -22.89
C PHE A 515 12.94 25.00 -23.04
N PRO A 516 13.27 23.79 -23.52
CA PRO A 516 12.41 22.63 -23.30
C PRO A 516 12.09 22.53 -21.81
N PHE A 517 10.84 22.18 -21.47
CA PHE A 517 10.40 22.15 -20.07
C PHE A 517 11.35 21.31 -19.19
N GLN A 518 11.71 20.11 -19.66
CA GLN A 518 12.63 19.19 -18.97
C GLN A 518 14.04 19.77 -18.74
N VAL A 519 14.44 20.82 -19.47
CA VAL A 519 15.71 21.52 -19.28
C VAL A 519 15.56 22.64 -18.25
N LEU A 520 14.52 23.47 -18.35
CA LEU A 520 14.29 24.57 -17.41
C LEU A 520 13.98 24.06 -16.00
N SER A 521 13.20 22.99 -15.91
CA SER A 521 12.80 22.38 -14.63
C SER A 521 13.97 21.83 -13.81
N LYS A 522 15.12 21.57 -14.46
CA LYS A 522 16.35 21.10 -13.81
C LYS A 522 17.20 22.23 -13.23
N PHE A 523 16.81 23.49 -13.41
CA PHE A 523 17.52 24.61 -12.80
C PHE A 523 17.32 24.57 -11.29
N LYS A 524 18.36 24.93 -10.53
CA LYS A 524 18.30 24.94 -9.06
C LYS A 524 17.43 26.10 -8.59
N GLY A 525 16.39 25.79 -7.82
CA GLY A 525 15.47 26.77 -7.23
C GLY A 525 15.74 27.03 -5.74
N MET A 526 15.39 28.23 -5.26
CA MET A 526 15.40 28.57 -3.83
C MET A 526 13.94 28.69 -3.35
N SER A 527 13.44 27.69 -2.60
CA SER A 527 12.07 27.68 -2.05
C SER A 527 12.06 28.16 -0.60
N LEU A 528 11.15 29.08 -0.26
CA LEU A 528 10.90 29.53 1.12
C LEU A 528 10.26 28.44 2.02
N ASN A 529 9.79 27.31 1.47
CA ASN A 529 9.02 26.30 2.23
C ASN A 529 9.87 25.49 3.23
N LYS A 530 11.20 25.39 3.03
CA LYS A 530 12.08 24.52 3.82
C LYS A 530 12.02 24.77 5.33
N PHE A 531 11.78 26.01 5.77
CA PHE A 531 11.67 26.34 7.18
C PHE A 531 10.39 25.75 7.81
N ILE A 532 9.27 25.84 7.08
CA ILE A 532 7.97 25.29 7.52
C ILE A 532 8.05 23.77 7.59
N ASP A 533 8.70 23.13 6.61
CA ASP A 533 8.82 21.67 6.54
C ASP A 533 9.59 21.11 7.75
N VAL A 534 10.73 21.71 8.11
CA VAL A 534 11.51 21.30 9.31
C VAL A 534 10.72 21.51 10.60
N PHE A 535 10.01 22.64 10.71
CA PHE A 535 9.17 22.91 11.87
C PHE A 535 8.04 21.89 11.99
N LEU A 536 7.38 21.55 10.89
CA LEU A 536 6.27 20.59 10.86
C LEU A 536 6.73 19.18 11.26
N THR A 537 7.84 18.69 10.70
CA THR A 537 8.39 17.38 11.05
C THR A 537 8.70 17.31 12.55
N ASN A 538 9.34 18.34 13.12
CA ASN A 538 9.62 18.38 14.57
C ASN A 538 8.35 18.53 15.43
N LEU A 539 7.30 19.15 14.89
CA LEU A 539 6.03 19.34 15.59
C LEU A 539 5.27 18.03 15.75
N VAL A 540 5.23 17.20 14.70
CA VAL A 540 4.49 15.94 14.64
C VAL A 540 5.33 14.76 15.12
N ASN A 541 6.59 14.65 14.69
CA ASN A 541 7.48 13.54 15.05
C ASN A 541 8.05 13.79 16.45
N SER A 542 7.28 13.46 17.48
CA SER A 542 7.78 13.39 18.85
C SER A 542 8.57 12.10 19.08
N ASN A 543 9.50 12.11 20.03
CA ASN A 543 10.18 10.89 20.47
C ASN A 543 9.16 9.85 20.95
N ILE A 544 9.21 8.67 20.34
CA ILE A 544 8.39 7.53 20.75
C ILE A 544 9.05 6.92 21.98
N HIS A 545 8.46 7.15 23.15
CA HIS A 545 8.86 6.50 24.39
C HIS A 545 7.87 5.39 24.71
N CYS A 546 8.18 4.18 24.26
CA CYS A 546 7.43 3.00 24.68
C CYS A 546 7.80 2.62 26.10
N LYS A 547 6.80 2.43 26.97
CA LYS A 547 7.00 1.88 28.30
C LYS A 547 6.76 0.37 28.23
N ILE A 548 7.83 -0.40 28.14
CA ILE A 548 7.78 -1.86 28.23
C ILE A 548 8.29 -2.29 29.60
N ASN A 549 7.48 -3.07 30.32
CA ASN A 549 7.91 -3.70 31.56
C ASN A 549 8.58 -5.04 31.24
N SER A 550 9.92 -5.03 31.18
CA SER A 550 10.72 -6.20 30.80
C SER A 550 10.91 -7.26 31.91
N ARG A 551 10.39 -7.02 33.13
CA ARG A 551 10.48 -7.97 34.25
C ARG A 551 9.20 -8.78 34.38
N LEU A 552 9.21 -10.00 33.81
CA LEU A 552 8.09 -10.95 33.86
C LEU A 552 8.09 -11.84 35.09
#